data_AF-A0A929YXI8-F1
#
_entry.id   AF-A0A929YXI8-F1
#
_cell.length_a   1.000
_cell.length_b   1.000
_cell.length_c   1.000
_cell.angle_alpha   90.00
_cell.angle_beta   90.00
_cell.angle_gamma   90.00
#
_symmetry.space_group_name_H-M   'P 1'
#
loop_
_entity.id
_entity.type
_entity.pdbx_description
1 polymer ?
#
loop_
_entity_poly.entity_id
_entity_poly.type
_entity_poly.pdbx_seq_one_letter_code
_entity_poly.pdbx_strand_id
1 'polypeptide(L)'
;MIKTIPAERGKLYALINGDRYLLAECHANIEIIEDAEDIPVLGRGRVITDRSVTILVTFAHKPRFGVNLASLSGFGFQGEVLRQDGVYERMVFDHCLLASDLDLTEAGECTFETQCSAEQLRWIRNL
;
A
#
# COMPACT_ATOMS: atom_id res chain seq x y z
N MET A 1 -6.62 4.52 12.21
CA MET A 1 -6.66 5.09 10.84
C MET A 1 -6.63 6.61 10.94
N ILE A 2 -5.65 7.24 10.29
CA ILE A 2 -5.41 8.69 10.37
C ILE A 2 -5.86 9.41 9.10
N LYS A 3 -5.59 8.82 7.93
CA LYS A 3 -5.77 9.46 6.63
C LYS A 3 -5.89 8.40 5.54
N THR A 4 -6.76 8.65 4.56
CA THR A 4 -6.85 7.89 3.30
C THR A 4 -6.43 8.78 2.15
N ILE A 5 -5.60 8.26 1.25
CA ILE A 5 -5.13 8.96 0.06
C ILE A 5 -5.44 8.09 -1.15
N PRO A 6 -6.27 8.55 -2.09
CA PRO A 6 -6.49 7.81 -3.33
C PRO A 6 -5.24 7.89 -4.20
N ALA A 7 -4.85 6.76 -4.76
CA ALA A 7 -3.82 6.63 -5.77
C ALA A 7 -4.46 6.16 -7.08
N GLU A 8 -4.23 6.96 -8.12
CA GLU A 8 -4.68 6.73 -9.48
C GLU A 8 -3.59 6.09 -10.32
N ARG A 9 -3.97 5.56 -11.49
CA ARG A 9 -3.02 4.95 -12.46
C ARG A 9 -2.11 3.90 -11.79
N GLY A 10 -2.70 3.15 -10.86
CA GLY A 10 -2.01 2.17 -10.05
C GLY A 10 -1.52 0.99 -10.87
N LYS A 11 -0.40 0.42 -10.44
CA LYS A 11 0.25 -0.75 -11.02
C LYS A 11 0.72 -1.64 -9.90
N LEU A 12 0.19 -2.86 -9.85
CA LEU A 12 0.63 -3.90 -8.95
C LEU A 12 1.68 -4.76 -9.65
N TYR A 13 2.77 -5.06 -8.97
CA TYR A 13 3.86 -5.89 -9.46
C TYR A 13 4.03 -7.13 -8.59
N ALA A 14 4.25 -8.27 -9.23
CA ALA A 14 4.86 -9.45 -8.62
C ALA A 14 6.38 -9.30 -8.63
N LEU A 15 7.03 -9.56 -7.50
CA LEU A 15 8.49 -9.59 -7.38
C LEU A 15 8.95 -11.05 -7.43
N ILE A 16 9.77 -11.40 -8.43
CA ILE A 16 10.26 -12.76 -8.64
C ILE A 16 11.74 -12.68 -9.01
N ASN A 17 12.59 -13.36 -8.25
CA ASN A 17 14.05 -13.42 -8.49
C ASN A 17 14.73 -12.05 -8.68
N GLY A 18 14.19 -11.00 -8.03
CA GLY A 18 14.70 -9.62 -8.15
C GLY A 18 14.08 -8.81 -9.30
N ASP A 19 13.31 -9.43 -10.18
CA ASP A 19 12.60 -8.78 -11.27
C ASP A 19 11.16 -8.39 -10.88
N ARG A 20 10.61 -7.40 -11.59
CA ARG A 20 9.23 -6.92 -11.39
C ARG A 20 8.36 -7.26 -12.60
N TYR A 21 7.24 -7.93 -12.34
CA TYR A 21 6.26 -8.32 -13.36
C TYR A 21 4.92 -7.65 -13.09
N LEU A 22 4.41 -6.86 -14.03
CA LEU A 22 3.17 -6.07 -13.85
C LEU A 22 1.93 -6.96 -13.78
N LEU A 23 1.42 -7.29 -12.60
CA LEU A 23 0.24 -8.14 -12.43
C LEU A 23 -1.03 -7.50 -13.01
N ALA A 24 -1.28 -6.25 -12.65
CA ALA A 24 -2.50 -5.54 -13.03
C ALA A 24 -2.30 -4.03 -12.98
N GLU A 25 -3.09 -3.33 -13.79
CA GLU A 25 -3.39 -1.93 -13.55
C GLU A 25 -4.57 -1.86 -12.58
N CYS A 26 -4.52 -0.92 -11.65
CA CYS A 26 -5.43 -0.87 -10.50
C CYS A 26 -5.69 0.56 -10.03
N HIS A 27 -6.70 0.71 -9.18
CA HIS A 27 -6.83 1.86 -8.29
C HIS A 27 -6.43 1.42 -6.88
N ALA A 28 -5.96 2.36 -6.06
CA ALA A 28 -5.65 2.03 -4.68
C ALA A 28 -6.03 3.15 -3.71
N ASN A 29 -6.38 2.76 -2.49
CA ASN A 29 -6.52 3.65 -1.36
C ASN A 29 -5.40 3.35 -0.36
N ILE A 30 -4.63 4.38 -0.03
CA ILE A 30 -3.51 4.29 0.90
C ILE A 30 -3.96 4.83 2.25
N GLU A 31 -3.94 3.97 3.26
CA GLU A 31 -4.35 4.29 4.61
C GLU A 31 -3.15 4.33 5.55
N ILE A 32 -3.02 5.44 6.28
CA ILE A 32 -2.02 5.54 7.35
C ILE A 32 -2.64 5.01 8.64
N ILE A 33 -2.04 3.98 9.20
CA ILE A 33 -2.41 3.40 10.49
C ILE A 33 -1.37 3.82 11.54
N GLU A 34 -1.85 4.10 12.74
CA GLU A 34 -1.01 4.42 13.88
C GLU A 34 -1.49 3.56 15.03
N ASP A 35 -0.58 2.71 15.50
CA ASP A 35 -0.83 1.84 16.63
C ASP A 35 -0.45 2.60 17.89
N ALA A 36 -1.44 2.74 18.78
CA ALA A 36 -1.28 3.45 20.03
C ALA A 36 -1.77 2.58 21.18
N GLU A 37 -0.96 2.51 22.23
CA GLU A 37 -1.26 1.80 23.46
C GLU A 37 -1.51 2.80 24.60
N ASP A 38 -2.54 2.52 25.40
CA ASP A 38 -2.82 3.25 26.63
C ASP A 38 -1.85 2.76 27.73
N ILE A 39 -0.99 3.64 28.24
CA ILE A 39 -0.12 3.31 29.38
C ILE A 39 -0.76 3.81 30.67
N PRO A 40 -1.15 2.93 31.60
CA PRO A 40 -1.95 3.30 32.78
C PRO A 40 -1.21 4.25 33.75
N VAL A 41 0.10 4.41 33.62
CA VAL A 41 0.96 5.20 34.52
C VAL A 41 1.15 6.65 34.06
N LEU A 42 0.83 6.98 32.79
CA LEU A 42 1.03 8.32 32.21
C LEU A 42 -0.24 9.22 32.26
N GLY A 43 -1.16 8.98 33.20
CA GLY A 43 -2.46 9.66 33.20
C GLY A 43 -3.30 9.26 31.97
N ARG A 44 -4.03 10.20 31.34
CA ARG A 44 -4.81 9.95 30.08
C ARG A 44 -3.94 9.98 28.81
N GLY A 45 -2.64 9.69 28.92
CA GLY A 45 -1.71 9.71 27.80
C GLY A 45 -1.70 8.39 27.02
N ARG A 46 -1.36 8.47 25.72
CA ARG A 46 -1.16 7.33 24.82
C ARG A 46 0.28 7.30 24.32
N VAL A 47 0.82 6.10 24.13
CA VAL A 47 2.13 5.90 23.47
C VAL A 47 1.90 5.30 22.11
N ILE A 48 2.47 5.94 21.09
CA ILE A 48 2.45 5.45 19.72
C ILE A 48 3.59 4.43 19.59
N THR A 49 3.23 3.18 19.33
CA THR A 49 4.18 2.05 19.29
C THR A 49 4.62 1.75 17.86
N ASP A 50 3.75 1.96 16.87
CA ASP A 50 4.09 1.77 15.45
C ASP A 50 3.29 2.68 14.51
N ARG A 51 3.81 2.85 13.29
CA ARG A 51 3.14 3.51 12.17
C ARG A 51 3.37 2.71 10.90
N SER A 52 2.30 2.10 10.41
CA SER A 52 2.30 1.34 9.17
C SER A 52 1.42 2.02 8.12
N VAL A 53 1.60 1.59 6.87
CA VAL A 53 0.73 1.98 5.77
C VAL A 53 0.06 0.73 5.23
N THR A 54 -1.26 0.80 5.13
CA THR A 54 -2.08 -0.22 4.50
C THR A 54 -2.50 0.28 3.13
N ILE A 55 -2.39 -0.56 2.11
CA ILE A 55 -2.72 -0.24 0.73
C ILE A 55 -3.86 -1.18 0.33
N LEU A 56 -5.05 -0.65 0.17
CA LEU A 56 -6.16 -1.38 -0.43
C LEU A 56 -6.09 -1.21 -1.95
N VAL A 57 -5.88 -2.29 -2.66
CA VAL A 57 -5.79 -2.33 -4.12
C VAL A 57 -7.06 -2.94 -4.69
N THR A 58 -7.68 -2.26 -5.65
CA THR A 58 -8.85 -2.74 -6.38
C THR A 58 -8.51 -2.95 -7.86
N PHE A 59 -8.90 -4.11 -8.39
CA PHE A 59 -8.61 -4.49 -9.76
C PHE A 59 -9.79 -4.19 -10.66
N ALA A 60 -9.57 -3.39 -11.71
CA ALA A 60 -10.60 -3.18 -12.73
C ALA A 60 -10.62 -4.30 -13.79
N HIS A 61 -9.65 -5.22 -13.77
CA HIS A 61 -9.52 -6.28 -14.77
C HIS A 61 -8.65 -7.44 -14.27
N LYS A 62 -8.94 -8.63 -14.81
CA LYS A 62 -8.15 -9.84 -14.55
C LYS A 62 -6.72 -9.70 -15.12
N PRO A 63 -5.68 -10.10 -14.37
CA PRO A 63 -4.31 -10.19 -14.89
C PRO A 63 -4.25 -10.99 -16.19
N ARG A 64 -3.57 -10.45 -17.20
CA ARG A 64 -3.47 -11.08 -18.54
C ARG A 64 -2.47 -12.22 -18.62
N PHE A 65 -1.70 -12.46 -17.57
CA PHE A 65 -0.74 -13.56 -17.51
C PHE A 65 -0.80 -14.28 -16.18
N GLY A 66 -0.54 -15.59 -16.21
CA GLY A 66 -0.38 -16.39 -15.02
C GLY A 66 0.98 -16.13 -14.40
N VAL A 67 1.00 -15.73 -13.12
CA VAL A 67 2.24 -15.66 -12.34
C VAL A 67 2.45 -16.97 -11.62
N ASN A 68 3.68 -17.51 -11.71
CA ASN A 68 4.08 -18.61 -10.87
C ASN A 68 4.26 -18.09 -9.43
N LEU A 69 3.22 -18.24 -8.62
CA LEU A 69 3.22 -17.81 -7.22
C LEU A 69 4.27 -18.55 -6.38
N ALA A 70 4.75 -19.72 -6.81
CA ALA A 70 5.74 -20.49 -6.06
C ALA A 70 7.13 -19.82 -5.99
N SER A 71 7.44 -18.91 -6.92
CA SER A 71 8.71 -18.16 -6.96
C SER A 71 8.54 -16.70 -6.51
N LEU A 72 7.38 -16.35 -5.96
CA LEU A 72 7.06 -14.99 -5.56
C LEU A 72 7.82 -14.62 -4.27
N SER A 73 8.59 -13.55 -4.32
CA SER A 73 9.30 -13.01 -3.15
C SER A 73 8.58 -11.83 -2.48
N GLY A 74 7.53 -11.29 -3.12
CA GLY A 74 6.70 -10.21 -2.59
C GLY A 74 5.94 -9.48 -3.68
N PHE A 75 5.35 -8.35 -3.31
CA PHE A 75 4.64 -7.46 -4.22
C PHE A 75 5.25 -6.06 -4.19
N GLY A 76 5.07 -5.31 -5.27
CA GLY A 76 5.35 -3.89 -5.31
C GLY A 76 4.15 -3.12 -5.84
N PHE A 77 3.96 -1.91 -5.36
CA PHE A 77 2.92 -1.01 -5.85
C PHE A 77 3.54 0.27 -6.39
N GLN A 78 2.97 0.78 -7.46
CA GLN A 78 3.22 2.13 -7.95
C GLN A 78 1.90 2.78 -8.30
N GLY A 79 1.74 4.04 -7.95
CA GLY A 79 0.58 4.84 -8.37
C GLY A 79 0.92 6.32 -8.43
N GLU A 80 -0.09 7.12 -8.73
CA GLU A 80 0.00 8.57 -8.71
C GLU A 80 -1.00 9.13 -7.72
N VAL A 81 -0.53 10.03 -6.86
CA VAL A 81 -1.34 10.71 -5.86
C VAL A 81 -1.49 12.18 -6.23
N LEU A 82 -2.70 12.71 -6.06
CA LEU A 82 -2.95 14.13 -6.27
C LEU A 82 -2.57 14.89 -5.00
N ARG A 83 -1.59 15.78 -5.12
CA ARG A 83 -1.20 16.69 -4.04
C ARG A 83 -2.21 17.82 -3.89
N GLN A 84 -2.17 18.49 -2.73
CA GLN A 84 -2.96 19.69 -2.45
C GLN A 84 -2.80 20.84 -3.46
N ASP A 85 -1.65 20.93 -4.13
CA ASP A 85 -1.37 21.93 -5.17
C ASP A 85 -1.89 21.54 -6.56
N GLY A 86 -2.60 20.40 -6.68
CA GLY A 86 -3.18 19.92 -7.93
C GLY A 86 -2.20 19.17 -8.84
N VAL A 87 -0.97 18.92 -8.38
CA VAL A 87 0.03 18.17 -9.15
C VAL A 87 -0.03 16.69 -8.79
N TYR A 88 -0.03 15.83 -9.81
CA TYR A 88 0.14 14.39 -9.61
C TYR A 88 1.60 14.06 -9.33
N GLU A 89 1.84 13.36 -8.22
CA GLU A 89 3.16 12.87 -7.84
C GLU A 89 3.17 11.34 -7.82
N ARG A 90 4.27 10.75 -8.28
CA ARG A 90 4.43 9.30 -8.34
C ARG A 90 4.79 8.77 -6.95
N MET A 91 4.03 7.77 -6.49
CA MET A 91 4.30 7.00 -5.29
C MET A 91 4.76 5.59 -5.64
N VAL A 92 5.74 5.07 -4.91
CA VAL A 92 6.27 3.72 -5.09
C VAL A 92 6.45 3.05 -3.73
N PHE A 93 5.92 1.83 -3.61
CA PHE A 93 6.22 0.90 -2.53
C PHE A 93 6.88 -0.33 -3.14
N ASP A 94 8.17 -0.49 -2.88
CA ASP A 94 8.96 -1.53 -3.52
C ASP A 94 8.72 -2.92 -2.93
N HIS A 95 8.26 -2.99 -1.68
CA HIS A 95 8.00 -4.25 -0.98
C HIS A 95 6.74 -4.12 -0.13
N CYS A 96 5.69 -4.80 -0.58
CA CYS A 96 4.38 -4.87 0.03
C CYS A 96 4.12 -6.33 0.47
N LEU A 97 3.69 -6.49 1.71
CA LEU A 97 3.27 -7.77 2.27
C LEU A 97 1.77 -7.93 2.03
N LEU A 98 1.36 -9.07 1.50
CA LEU A 98 -0.06 -9.38 1.30
C LEU A 98 -0.72 -9.62 2.67
N ALA A 99 -1.76 -8.84 2.98
CA ALA A 99 -2.47 -8.86 4.26
C ALA A 99 -3.90 -9.44 4.16
N SER A 100 -4.40 -9.68 2.95
CA SER A 100 -5.67 -10.36 2.68
C SER A 100 -5.50 -11.45 1.62
N ASP A 101 -6.59 -12.13 1.26
CA ASP A 101 -6.56 -13.00 0.08
C ASP A 101 -6.24 -12.19 -1.19
N LEU A 102 -5.43 -12.78 -2.07
CA LEU A 102 -5.13 -12.20 -3.37
C LEU A 102 -6.26 -12.52 -4.34
N ASP A 103 -7.24 -11.63 -4.43
CA ASP A 103 -8.35 -11.75 -5.36
C ASP A 103 -8.02 -11.12 -6.73
N LEU A 104 -7.62 -11.96 -7.69
CA LEU A 104 -7.30 -11.54 -9.07
C LEU A 104 -8.52 -11.63 -10.00
N THR A 105 -9.73 -11.65 -9.48
CA THR A 105 -10.97 -11.61 -10.28
C THR A 105 -11.27 -10.20 -10.79
N GLU A 106 -12.27 -10.08 -11.67
CA GLU A 106 -12.78 -8.79 -12.11
C GLU A 106 -13.51 -8.11 -10.93
N ALA A 107 -13.10 -6.88 -10.57
CA ALA A 107 -13.50 -6.20 -9.34
C ALA A 107 -12.99 -6.85 -8.03
N GLY A 108 -12.00 -7.74 -8.11
CA GLY A 108 -11.32 -8.26 -6.93
C GLY A 108 -10.62 -7.16 -6.14
N GLU A 109 -10.48 -7.38 -4.84
CA GLU A 109 -9.78 -6.48 -3.94
C GLU A 109 -8.74 -7.25 -3.13
N CYS A 110 -7.62 -6.61 -2.84
CA CYS A 110 -6.68 -7.15 -1.88
C CYS A 110 -5.97 -6.03 -1.11
N THR A 111 -5.58 -6.36 0.10
CA THR A 111 -4.92 -5.44 1.01
C THR A 111 -3.47 -5.83 1.16
N PHE A 112 -2.60 -4.83 1.13
CA PHE A 112 -1.20 -4.97 1.44
C PHE A 112 -0.80 -4.10 2.61
N GLU A 113 0.22 -4.53 3.34
CA GLU A 113 0.90 -3.74 4.36
C GLU A 113 2.33 -3.44 3.90
N THR A 114 2.78 -2.23 4.20
CA THR A 114 4.16 -1.83 3.97
C THR A 114 4.68 -1.07 5.16
N GLN A 115 5.90 -1.40 5.56
CA GLN A 115 6.66 -0.53 6.44
C GLN A 115 7.15 0.66 5.63
N CYS A 116 7.04 1.84 6.22
CA CYS A 116 7.50 3.08 5.61
C CYS A 116 8.61 3.68 6.46
N SER A 117 9.62 4.23 5.82
CA SER A 117 10.58 5.08 6.51
C SER A 117 9.87 6.31 7.10
N ALA A 118 10.48 6.92 8.13
CA ALA A 118 9.96 8.15 8.72
C ALA A 118 9.81 9.29 7.69
N GLU A 119 10.67 9.32 6.67
CA GLU A 119 10.60 10.29 5.57
C GLU A 119 9.38 10.04 4.68
N GLN A 120 9.18 8.80 4.24
CA GLN A 120 8.00 8.42 3.45
C GLN A 120 6.71 8.72 4.21
N LEU A 121 6.61 8.38 5.50
CA LEU A 121 5.43 8.70 6.31
C LEU A 121 5.17 10.21 6.41
N ARG A 122 6.21 11.03 6.56
CA ARG A 122 6.07 12.50 6.56
C ARG A 122 5.58 13.01 5.22
N TRP A 123 6.13 12.49 4.12
CA TRP A 123 5.71 12.88 2.78
C TRP A 123 4.24 12.50 2.53
N ILE A 124 3.84 11.25 2.82
CA ILE A 124 2.44 10.78 2.67
C ILE A 124 1.46 11.64 3.50
N ARG A 125 1.86 12.03 4.72
CA ARG A 125 1.05 12.92 5.58
C ARG A 125 0.77 14.29 4.95
N ASN A 126 1.68 14.80 4.13
CA ASN A 126 1.60 16.12 3.51
C ASN A 126 0.92 16.14 2.13
N LEU A 127 0.57 14.98 1.57
CA LEU A 127 -0.23 14.87 0.34
C LEU A 127 -1.61 15.53 0.47
#